data_AF-A0A5Y3ICA2-F1
#
_entry.id   AF-A0A5Y3ICA2-F1
#
_cell.length_a   1.000
_cell.length_b   1.000
_cell.length_c   1.000
_cell.angle_alpha   90.00
_cell.angle_beta   90.00
_cell.angle_gamma   90.00
#
_symmetry.space_group_name_H-M   'P 1'
#
loop_
_entity.id
_entity.type
_entity.pdbx_description
1 polymer ?
#
loop_
_entity_poly.entity_id
_entity_poly.type
_entity_poly.pdbx_seq_one_letter_code
_entity_poly.pdbx_strand_id
1 'polypeptide(L)'
;MNINFIESIYSRKGLIASIALITVMLTGCDSPEKRQFMTGCKIATRNGSVCACAWEKMSDIYPPKLLKAIGDQRTAPPSGFQENMRNSLQQCIREE
;
A
#
# COMPACT_ATOMS: atom_id res chain seq x y z
N MET A 1 13.22 -32.51 -4.57
CA MET A 1 11.99 -31.69 -4.67
C MET A 1 11.18 -32.27 -5.84
N ASN A 2 9.99 -32.80 -5.55
CA ASN A 2 9.28 -33.78 -6.39
C ASN A 2 8.70 -33.17 -7.68
N ILE A 3 8.96 -33.84 -8.81
CA ILE A 3 8.59 -33.46 -10.19
C ILE A 3 7.07 -33.50 -10.42
N ASN A 4 6.32 -34.17 -9.53
CA ASN A 4 4.85 -34.30 -9.56
C ASN A 4 4.08 -32.98 -9.34
N PHE A 5 4.74 -31.90 -8.90
CA PHE A 5 4.07 -30.61 -8.66
C PHE A 5 3.85 -29.80 -9.96
N ILE A 6 4.68 -30.02 -10.98
CA ILE A 6 4.64 -29.25 -12.24
C ILE A 6 3.47 -29.71 -13.12
N GLU A 7 3.16 -31.01 -13.12
CA GLU A 7 2.07 -31.56 -13.96
C GLU A 7 0.67 -31.12 -13.52
N SER A 8 0.49 -30.73 -12.25
CA SER A 8 -0.80 -30.23 -11.72
C SER A 8 -1.14 -28.81 -12.21
N ILE A 9 -0.14 -28.03 -12.58
CA ILE A 9 -0.30 -26.64 -13.06
C ILE A 9 -0.94 -26.59 -14.46
N TYR A 10 -0.86 -27.68 -15.23
CA TYR A 10 -1.27 -27.72 -16.63
C TYR A 10 -2.78 -27.95 -16.86
N SER A 11 -3.58 -28.15 -15.81
CA SER A 11 -5.04 -28.20 -15.94
C SER A 11 -5.63 -26.79 -15.83
N ARG A 12 -6.53 -26.39 -16.74
CA ARG A 12 -7.21 -25.07 -16.79
C ARG A 12 -7.73 -24.58 -15.43
N LYS A 13 -8.04 -25.49 -14.50
CA LYS A 13 -8.50 -25.19 -13.14
C LYS A 13 -7.37 -24.87 -12.14
N GLY A 14 -6.16 -25.42 -12.32
CA GLY A 14 -4.99 -25.15 -11.49
C GLY A 14 -4.34 -23.80 -11.78
N LEU A 15 -4.43 -23.33 -13.03
CA LEU A 15 -3.93 -22.02 -13.45
C LEU A 15 -4.72 -20.86 -12.81
N ILE A 16 -6.04 -21.01 -12.65
CA ILE A 16 -6.89 -20.00 -11.99
C ILE A 16 -6.60 -19.94 -10.49
N ALA A 17 -6.40 -21.09 -9.84
CA ALA A 17 -6.09 -21.16 -8.41
C ALA A 17 -4.71 -20.57 -8.07
N SER A 18 -3.72 -20.76 -8.95
CA SER A 18 -2.37 -20.21 -8.76
C SER A 18 -2.31 -18.71 -8.97
N ILE A 19 -3.06 -18.15 -9.93
CA ILE A 19 -3.18 -16.68 -10.10
C ILE A 19 -3.85 -16.04 -8.88
N ALA A 20 -4.89 -16.67 -8.32
CA ALA A 20 -5.57 -16.17 -7.13
C ALA A 20 -4.68 -16.19 -5.86
N LEU A 21 -3.76 -17.15 -5.75
CA LEU A 21 -2.79 -17.20 -4.65
C LEU A 21 -1.72 -16.10 -4.74
N ILE A 22 -1.33 -15.70 -5.96
CA ILE A 22 -0.35 -14.61 -6.17
C ILE A 22 -0.98 -13.24 -5.86
N THR A 23 -2.27 -13.02 -6.16
CA THR A 23 -2.95 -11.77 -5.81
C THR A 23 -3.13 -11.59 -4.30
N VAL A 24 -3.27 -12.67 -3.53
CA VAL A 24 -3.29 -12.60 -2.05
C VAL A 24 -1.90 -12.26 -1.48
N MET A 25 -0.80 -12.66 -2.14
CA MET A 25 0.55 -12.23 -1.73
C MET A 25 0.83 -10.74 -2.01
N LEU A 26 0.06 -10.10 -2.90
CA LEU A 26 0.12 -8.64 -3.12
C LEU A 26 -0.62 -7.84 -2.04
N THR A 27 -1.43 -8.47 -1.19
CA THR A 27 -1.74 -7.93 0.14
C THR A 27 -0.55 -8.19 1.07
N GLY A 28 0.62 -7.71 0.64
CA GLY A 28 1.89 -7.94 1.31
C GLY A 28 1.85 -7.40 2.73
N CYS A 29 2.62 -8.03 3.61
CA CYS A 29 2.92 -7.52 4.94
C CYS A 29 3.27 -6.02 4.87
N ASP A 30 2.31 -5.17 5.20
CA ASP A 30 2.52 -3.72 5.20
C ASP A 30 3.64 -3.40 6.21
N SER A 31 4.57 -2.55 5.79
CA SER A 31 5.60 -2.07 6.69
C SER A 31 4.94 -1.34 7.88
N PRO A 32 5.55 -1.33 9.08
CA PRO A 32 4.98 -0.67 10.24
C PRO A 32 4.68 0.81 9.98
N GLU A 33 5.48 1.47 9.13
CA GLU A 33 5.25 2.84 8.66
C GLU A 33 3.94 2.95 7.85
N LYS A 34 3.75 2.06 6.87
CA LYS A 34 2.54 2.03 6.03
C LYS A 34 1.30 1.75 6.88
N ARG A 35 1.38 0.79 7.81
CA ARG A 35 0.26 0.47 8.71
C ARG A 35 -0.16 1.67 9.54
N GLN A 36 0.80 2.43 10.09
CA GLN A 36 0.52 3.62 10.88
C GLN A 36 -0.13 4.72 10.03
N PHE A 37 0.41 4.98 8.83
CA PHE A 37 -0.17 5.92 7.88
C PHE A 37 -1.60 5.53 7.49
N MET A 38 -1.81 4.26 7.12
CA MET A 38 -3.11 3.72 6.73
C MET A 38 -4.13 3.87 7.86
N THR A 39 -3.72 3.68 9.11
CA THR A 39 -4.59 3.86 10.28
C THR A 39 -5.03 5.31 10.41
N GLY A 40 -4.11 6.26 10.32
CA GLY A 40 -4.43 7.70 10.37
C GLY A 40 -5.30 8.13 9.19
N CYS A 41 -4.99 7.67 7.98
CA CYS A 41 -5.74 8.01 6.78
C CYS A 41 -7.17 7.44 6.81
N LYS A 42 -7.36 6.18 7.24
CA LYS A 42 -8.68 5.55 7.32
C LYS A 42 -9.61 6.27 8.29
N ILE A 43 -9.07 6.89 9.35
CA ILE A 43 -9.85 7.74 10.25
C ILE A 43 -10.41 8.96 9.50
N ALA A 44 -9.62 9.53 8.58
CA ALA A 44 -10.00 10.71 7.82
C ALA A 44 -10.95 10.41 6.64
N THR A 45 -10.72 9.33 5.88
CA THR A 45 -11.44 9.07 4.62
C THR A 45 -12.44 7.92 4.69
N ARG A 46 -12.32 7.03 5.69
CA ARG A 46 -13.00 5.72 5.76
C ARG A 46 -12.79 4.80 4.55
N ASN A 47 -11.87 5.14 3.64
CA ASN A 47 -11.61 4.37 2.44
C ASN A 47 -10.17 3.81 2.42
N GLY A 48 -10.06 2.48 2.43
CA GLY A 48 -8.79 1.79 2.43
C GLY A 48 -8.00 1.87 1.12
N SER A 49 -8.68 1.85 -0.04
CA SER A 49 -8.05 1.92 -1.37
C SER A 49 -7.37 3.29 -1.56
N VAL A 50 -8.12 4.36 -1.28
CA VAL A 50 -7.62 5.75 -1.31
C VAL A 50 -6.41 5.93 -0.42
N CYS A 51 -6.43 5.36 0.79
CA CYS A 51 -5.31 5.46 1.70
C CYS A 51 -4.08 4.71 1.23
N ALA A 52 -4.26 3.54 0.58
CA ALA A 52 -3.15 2.80 -0.01
C ALA A 52 -2.51 3.59 -1.16
N CYS A 53 -3.32 4.16 -2.05
CA CYS A 53 -2.85 5.03 -3.12
C CYS A 53 -2.12 6.27 -2.58
N ALA A 54 -2.68 6.92 -1.54
CA ALA A 54 -2.06 8.10 -0.93
C ALA A 54 -0.72 7.76 -0.27
N TRP A 55 -0.61 6.58 0.35
CA TRP A 55 0.66 6.08 0.85
C TRP A 55 1.68 5.93 -0.27
N GLU A 56 1.32 5.28 -1.38
CA GLU A 56 2.24 5.07 -2.50
C GLU A 56 2.78 6.40 -3.04
N LYS A 57 1.89 7.36 -3.35
CA LYS A 57 2.27 8.69 -3.82
C LYS A 57 3.15 9.44 -2.80
N MET A 58 2.82 9.38 -1.51
CA MET A 58 3.63 10.03 -0.48
C MET A 58 4.98 9.34 -0.26
N SER A 59 5.05 8.02 -0.41
CA SER A 59 6.27 7.22 -0.25
C SER A 59 7.26 7.38 -1.41
N ASP A 60 6.76 7.78 -2.58
CA ASP A 60 7.56 8.14 -3.75
C ASP A 60 8.27 9.50 -3.55
N ILE A 61 7.58 10.45 -2.90
CA ILE A 61 8.11 11.80 -2.63
C ILE A 61 8.97 11.83 -1.37
N TYR A 62 8.57 11.10 -0.32
CA TYR A 62 9.20 11.13 0.99
C TYR A 62 9.54 9.71 1.46
N PRO A 63 10.75 9.48 1.99
CA PRO A 63 11.12 8.15 2.46
C PRO A 63 10.17 7.70 3.59
N PRO A 64 9.75 6.42 3.64
CA PRO A 64 8.83 5.89 4.65
C PRO A 64 9.23 6.20 6.09
N LYS A 65 10.55 6.21 6.37
CA LYS A 65 11.09 6.58 7.68
C LYS A 65 10.79 8.03 8.08
N LEU A 66 10.82 8.95 7.11
CA LEU A 66 10.47 10.36 7.34
C LEU A 66 8.96 10.49 7.58
N LEU A 67 8.13 9.83 6.78
CA LEU A 67 6.68 9.80 6.97
C LEU A 67 6.32 9.31 8.38
N LYS A 68 6.98 8.25 8.83
CA LYS A 68 6.83 7.74 10.20
C LYS A 68 7.31 8.73 11.25
N ALA A 69 8.47 9.36 11.06
CA ALA A 69 8.97 10.36 12.01
C ALA A 69 8.03 11.56 12.15
N ILE A 70 7.38 11.99 11.06
CA ILE A 70 6.38 13.07 11.08
C ILE A 70 5.11 12.59 11.80
N GLY A 71 4.62 11.39 11.48
CA GLY A 71 3.45 10.81 12.16
C GLY A 71 3.68 10.56 13.67
N ASP A 72 4.90 10.23 14.05
CA ASP A 72 5.34 10.08 15.45
C ASP A 72 5.67 11.44 16.13
N GLN A 73 5.46 12.57 15.43
CA GLN A 73 5.80 13.92 15.90
C GLN A 73 7.28 14.10 16.32
N ARG A 74 8.19 13.25 15.82
CA ARG A 74 9.63 13.31 16.12
C ARG A 74 10.39 14.30 15.26
N THR A 75 9.81 14.73 14.14
CA THR A 75 10.38 15.74 13.25
C THR A 75 9.30 16.65 12.72
N ALA A 76 9.66 17.90 12.45
CA ALA A 76 8.80 18.81 11.72
C ALA A 76 8.61 18.31 10.27
N PRO A 77 7.40 18.43 9.71
CA PRO A 77 7.17 18.13 8.30
C PRO A 77 7.92 19.15 7.41
N PRO A 78 8.48 18.71 6.27
CA PRO A 78 9.14 19.61 5.33
C PRO A 78 8.15 20.60 4.70
N SER A 79 8.67 21.66 4.09
CA SER A 79 7.85 22.64 3.34
C SER A 79 7.00 21.93 2.27
N GLY A 80 5.72 22.30 2.16
CA GLY A 80 4.80 21.72 1.19
C GLY A 80 4.29 20.32 1.54
N PHE A 81 4.72 19.71 2.66
CA PHE A 81 4.29 18.37 3.05
C PHE A 81 2.76 18.21 3.13
N GLN A 82 2.10 19.18 3.77
CA GLN A 82 0.63 19.16 3.92
C GLN A 82 -0.06 19.29 2.57
N GLU A 83 0.46 20.13 1.67
CA GLU A 83 -0.08 20.32 0.33
C GLU A 83 0.10 19.05 -0.51
N ASN A 84 1.29 18.45 -0.49
CA ASN A 84 1.56 17.18 -1.16
C ASN A 84 0.68 16.04 -0.64
N MET A 85 0.45 15.99 0.68
CA MET A 85 -0.49 15.04 1.29
C MET A 85 -1.92 15.25 0.78
N ARG A 86 -2.41 16.50 0.79
CA ARG A 86 -3.76 16.82 0.30
C ARG A 86 -3.91 16.52 -1.18
N ASN A 87 -2.93 16.89 -1.99
CA ASN A 87 -2.93 16.65 -3.43
C ASN A 87 -2.90 15.16 -3.74
N SER A 88 -2.07 14.39 -3.05
CA SER A 88 -2.00 12.93 -3.20
C SER A 88 -3.35 12.29 -2.85
N LEU A 89 -3.94 12.67 -1.72
CA LEU A 89 -5.24 12.16 -1.30
C LEU A 89 -6.35 12.50 -2.30
N GLN A 90 -6.39 13.75 -2.78
CA GLN A 90 -7.38 14.20 -3.77
C GLN A 90 -7.20 13.52 -5.13
N GLN A 91 -5.96 13.28 -5.57
CA GLN A 91 -5.69 12.51 -6.79
C GLN A 91 -6.22 11.08 -6.64
N CYS A 92 -5.92 10.42 -5.53
CA CYS A 92 -6.39 9.06 -5.28
C CYS A 92 -7.91 8.94 -5.19
N ILE A 93 -8.60 9.94 -4.65
CA ILE A 93 -10.07 9.99 -4.65
C ILE A 93 -10.63 10.14 -6.07
N ARG A 94 -9.94 10.85 -6.97
CA ARG A 94 -10.36 11.01 -8.37
C ARG A 94 -10.03 9.80 -9.23
N GLU A 95 -9.00 9.04 -8.86
CA GLU A 95 -8.54 7.81 -9.53
C GLU A 95 -9.38 6.58 -9.10
N GLU A 96 -10.25 6.73 -8.11
CA GLU A 96 -11.20 5.71 -7.64
C GLU A 96 -12.54 5.76 -8.40
#